data_AF-A0A9P0B933-F1
#
_entry.id   AF-A0A9P0B933-F1
#
_cell.length_a   1.000
_cell.length_b   1.000
_cell.length_c   1.000
_cell.angle_alpha   90.00
_cell.angle_beta   90.00
_cell.angle_gamma   90.00
#
_symmetry.space_group_name_H-M   'P 1'
#
loop_
_entity.id
_entity.type
_entity.pdbx_description
1 polymer ?
#
loop_
_entity_poly.entity_id
_entity_poly.type
_entity_poly.pdbx_seq_one_letter_code
_entity_poly.pdbx_strand_id
1 'polypeptide(L)'
;MDFTEDQIREAKDFGEFYIDLVENYKTTVKYYLSDDIVLDWFGQTVKGEKKVNLFIKSNVATVKHFFSDAKPVENIGFRDTHVVKLPREPKKPIPSLLSPPRNEYHLRTPTKQTLPSTSSTPNKSSTRIRSDSVHSPAKRFKPTKLEFDSESESIEPECESLTVKFMLCEGSVEFHRPSIKKLQTETKWKRPCKLSIGYTLRNKQDYTIHLIIYEGNVKCRRNLLKDFSAEAEN
;
A
#
# COMPACT_ATOMS: atom_id res chain seq x y z
N MET A 1 23.83 -15.04 0.69
CA MET A 1 25.20 -14.57 1.00
C MET A 1 25.28 -14.34 2.50
N ASP A 2 26.46 -14.05 3.05
CA ASP A 2 26.58 -13.66 4.46
C ASP A 2 26.31 -12.15 4.60
N PHE A 3 25.42 -11.77 5.52
CA PHE A 3 25.05 -10.38 5.77
C PHE A 3 26.00 -9.74 6.79
N THR A 4 26.20 -8.43 6.70
CA THR A 4 27.06 -7.73 7.67
C THR A 4 26.39 -7.62 9.04
N GLU A 5 27.18 -7.51 10.10
CA GLU A 5 26.64 -7.36 11.47
C GLU A 5 25.75 -6.12 11.61
N ASP A 6 26.04 -5.04 10.87
CA ASP A 6 25.20 -3.84 10.82
C ASP A 6 23.84 -4.11 10.16
N GLN A 7 23.77 -4.91 9.08
CA GLN A 7 22.51 -5.34 8.46
C GLN A 7 21.70 -6.25 9.40
N ILE A 8 22.38 -7.09 10.18
CA ILE A 8 21.75 -7.97 11.18
C ILE A 8 21.22 -7.14 12.36
N ARG A 9 21.93 -6.10 12.78
CA ARG A 9 21.47 -5.16 13.81
C ARG A 9 20.26 -4.34 13.31
N GLU A 10 20.35 -3.74 12.13
CA GLU A 10 19.26 -2.96 11.54
C GLU A 10 17.97 -3.80 11.38
N ALA A 11 18.07 -5.05 10.96
CA ALA A 11 16.91 -5.95 10.85
C ALA A 11 16.26 -6.26 12.21
N LYS A 12 17.03 -6.26 13.30
CA LYS A 12 16.51 -6.39 14.68
C LYS A 12 15.87 -5.08 15.16
N ASP A 13 16.58 -3.96 15.03
CA ASP A 13 16.09 -2.63 15.41
C ASP A 13 14.75 -2.31 14.72
N PHE A 14 14.64 -2.61 13.41
CA PHE A 14 13.40 -2.46 12.65
C PHE A 14 12.33 -3.51 13.02
N GLY A 15 12.72 -4.74 13.33
CA GLY A 15 11.80 -5.80 13.74
C GLY A 15 11.11 -5.52 15.08
N GLU A 16 11.86 -5.02 16.06
CA GLU A 16 11.33 -4.58 17.35
C GLU A 16 10.43 -3.35 17.18
N PHE A 17 10.88 -2.35 16.40
CA PHE A 17 10.08 -1.18 16.02
C PHE A 17 8.75 -1.56 15.37
N TYR A 18 8.72 -2.51 14.43
CA TYR A 18 7.49 -2.92 13.76
C TYR A 18 6.47 -3.55 14.72
N ILE A 19 6.93 -4.38 15.67
CA ILE A 19 6.06 -5.03 16.65
C ILE A 19 5.45 -3.97 17.58
N ASP A 20 6.28 -3.07 18.12
CA ASP A 20 5.85 -1.96 18.97
C ASP A 20 4.87 -1.01 18.24
N LEU A 21 5.17 -0.67 16.97
CA LEU A 21 4.33 0.15 16.11
C LEU A 21 2.92 -0.45 15.93
N VAL A 22 2.82 -1.77 15.79
CA VAL A 22 1.55 -2.47 15.54
C VAL A 22 0.76 -2.72 16.82
N GLU A 23 1.41 -3.07 17.93
CA GLU A 23 0.72 -3.35 19.20
C GLU A 23 0.36 -2.08 19.97
N ASN A 24 1.33 -1.17 20.18
CA ASN A 24 1.15 0.02 21.01
C ASN A 24 0.70 1.23 20.19
N TYR A 25 1.25 1.43 18.99
CA TYR A 25 1.05 2.65 18.19
C TYR A 25 0.15 2.49 16.96
N LYS A 26 -0.84 1.59 17.03
CA LYS A 26 -1.77 1.26 15.93
C LYS A 26 -2.46 2.44 15.23
N THR A 27 -2.52 3.62 15.84
CA THR A 27 -3.05 4.85 15.23
C THR A 27 -2.09 5.52 14.25
N THR A 28 -0.78 5.45 14.50
CA THR A 28 0.28 6.11 13.70
C THR A 28 0.83 5.23 12.59
N VAL A 29 0.66 3.90 12.64
CA VAL A 29 1.01 2.89 11.60
C VAL A 29 0.95 3.45 10.17
N LYS A 30 -0.14 4.14 9.82
CA LYS A 30 -0.39 4.73 8.49
C LYS A 30 0.74 5.62 7.94
N TYR A 31 1.50 6.29 8.80
CA TYR A 31 2.59 7.19 8.39
C TYR A 31 3.84 6.44 7.93
N TYR A 32 3.95 5.15 8.29
CA TYR A 32 5.03 4.26 7.90
C TYR A 32 4.63 3.30 6.76
N LEU A 33 3.41 3.42 6.19
CA LEU A 33 2.97 2.60 5.06
C LEU A 33 3.17 3.36 3.75
N SER A 34 3.63 2.65 2.71
CA SER A 34 3.58 3.16 1.32
C SER A 34 2.15 3.10 0.75
N ASP A 35 1.86 3.95 -0.24
CA ASP A 35 0.55 3.97 -0.93
C ASP A 35 0.18 2.61 -1.52
N ASP A 36 1.14 1.95 -2.18
CA ASP A 36 1.02 0.67 -2.90
C ASP A 36 1.21 -0.57 -2.01
N ILE A 37 1.27 -0.40 -0.68
CA ILE A 37 1.59 -1.48 0.27
C ILE A 37 0.74 -2.75 0.08
N VAL A 38 1.40 -3.91 0.23
CA VAL A 38 0.77 -5.24 0.24
C VAL A 38 0.92 -5.91 1.60
N LEU A 39 -0.19 -6.37 2.18
CA LEU A 39 -0.22 -7.25 3.34
C LEU A 39 -0.76 -8.62 2.92
N ASP A 40 -0.05 -9.72 3.17
CA ASP A 40 -0.56 -11.08 3.02
C ASP A 40 -0.71 -11.72 4.42
N TRP A 41 -1.95 -11.76 4.90
CA TRP A 41 -2.30 -12.29 6.22
C TRP A 41 -2.74 -13.74 6.11
N PHE A 42 -1.83 -14.68 6.39
CA PHE A 42 -2.06 -16.13 6.34
C PHE A 42 -2.67 -16.63 5.01
N GLY A 43 -2.34 -15.97 3.90
CA GLY A 43 -2.84 -16.28 2.55
C GLY A 43 -3.88 -15.29 2.02
N GLN A 44 -4.45 -14.41 2.85
CA GLN A 44 -5.36 -13.33 2.47
C GLN A 44 -4.56 -12.07 2.11
N THR A 45 -4.51 -11.73 0.82
CA THR A 45 -3.85 -10.50 0.35
C THR A 45 -4.76 -9.27 0.44
N VAL A 46 -4.30 -8.25 1.16
CA VAL A 46 -4.88 -6.90 1.24
C VAL A 46 -3.89 -5.92 0.58
N LYS A 47 -4.40 -4.94 -0.19
CA LYS A 47 -3.55 -3.98 -0.92
C LYS A 47 -4.03 -2.53 -0.76
N GLY A 48 -3.07 -1.62 -0.69
CA GLY A 48 -3.25 -0.17 -0.61
C GLY A 48 -3.35 0.35 0.83
N GLU A 49 -2.65 1.46 1.11
CA GLU A 49 -2.47 2.08 2.45
C GLU A 49 -3.74 2.02 3.30
N LYS A 50 -4.83 2.66 2.84
CA LYS A 50 -6.10 2.77 3.58
C LYS A 50 -6.70 1.42 4.00
N LYS A 51 -6.59 0.38 3.15
CA LYS A 51 -7.13 -0.95 3.44
C LYS A 51 -6.24 -1.72 4.41
N VAL A 52 -4.92 -1.65 4.23
CA VAL A 52 -3.94 -2.30 5.12
C VAL A 52 -3.96 -1.65 6.52
N ASN A 53 -4.01 -0.33 6.59
CA ASN A 53 -4.20 0.49 7.80
C ASN A 53 -5.48 0.08 8.59
N LEU A 54 -6.62 -0.06 7.91
CA LEU A 54 -7.86 -0.54 8.52
C LEU A 54 -7.78 -2.00 8.99
N PHE A 55 -7.15 -2.88 8.20
CA PHE A 55 -6.97 -4.29 8.53
C PHE A 55 -6.05 -4.47 9.75
N ILE A 56 -4.92 -3.77 9.80
CA ILE A 56 -4.00 -3.81 10.95
C ILE A 56 -4.73 -3.41 12.23
N LYS A 57 -5.47 -2.30 12.22
CA LYS A 57 -6.23 -1.79 13.38
C LYS A 57 -7.30 -2.74 13.91
N SER A 58 -7.83 -3.64 13.08
CA SER A 58 -8.96 -4.53 13.39
C SER A 58 -8.56 -5.99 13.65
N ASN A 59 -7.51 -6.47 12.99
CA ASN A 59 -7.12 -7.89 13.00
C ASN A 59 -5.71 -8.16 13.56
N VAL A 60 -4.78 -7.21 13.41
CA VAL A 60 -3.35 -7.41 13.75
C VAL A 60 -3.00 -6.73 15.09
N ALA A 61 -3.62 -5.59 15.40
CA ALA A 61 -3.50 -4.90 16.69
C ALA A 61 -4.41 -5.48 17.80
N THR A 62 -4.97 -6.68 17.56
CA THR A 62 -5.77 -7.49 18.50
C THR A 62 -5.11 -8.82 18.86
N VAL A 63 -3.95 -9.11 18.27
CA VAL A 63 -3.14 -10.30 18.56
C VAL A 63 -1.82 -9.87 19.20
N LYS A 64 -1.14 -10.80 19.90
CA LYS A 64 0.21 -10.59 20.41
C LYS A 64 1.24 -11.30 19.56
N HIS A 65 2.37 -10.65 19.33
CA HIS A 65 3.47 -11.16 18.52
C HIS A 65 4.57 -11.71 19.41
N PHE A 66 4.89 -12.98 19.23
CA PHE A 66 6.00 -13.67 19.89
C PHE A 66 6.99 -14.11 18.83
N PHE A 67 7.77 -13.15 18.33
CA PHE A 67 8.84 -13.34 17.36
C PHE A 67 10.22 -13.30 18.01
N SER A 68 11.19 -13.90 17.35
CA SER A 68 12.60 -13.87 17.76
C SER A 68 13.50 -13.92 16.52
N ASP A 69 14.79 -13.59 16.70
CA ASP A 69 15.84 -13.70 15.70
C ASP A 69 15.50 -13.10 14.33
N ALA A 70 15.14 -11.81 14.34
CA ALA A 70 15.06 -11.01 13.13
C ALA A 70 16.37 -11.08 12.33
N LYS A 71 16.28 -11.44 11.05
CA LYS A 71 17.39 -11.64 10.13
C LYS A 71 17.14 -10.88 8.82
N PRO A 72 18.15 -10.22 8.24
CA PRO A 72 18.06 -9.69 6.88
C PRO A 72 17.96 -10.84 5.87
N VAL A 73 17.34 -10.57 4.72
CA VAL A 73 17.18 -11.49 3.59
C VAL A 73 17.39 -10.72 2.28
N GLU A 74 17.80 -11.40 1.20
CA GLU A 74 17.99 -10.77 -0.12
C GLU A 74 16.65 -10.45 -0.82
N ASN A 75 15.64 -11.31 -0.68
CA ASN A 75 14.32 -11.19 -1.32
C ASN A 75 13.21 -11.84 -0.48
N ILE A 76 11.98 -11.34 -0.57
CA ILE A 76 10.79 -11.89 0.10
C ILE A 76 9.63 -12.08 -0.90
N GLY A 77 8.96 -13.23 -0.80
CA GLY A 77 7.75 -13.55 -1.55
C GLY A 77 7.95 -14.58 -2.67
N PHE A 78 6.91 -15.39 -2.92
CA PHE A 78 6.87 -16.41 -3.97
C PHE A 78 5.63 -16.30 -4.88
N ARG A 79 4.78 -15.28 -4.66
CA ARG A 79 3.56 -15.04 -5.44
C ARG A 79 3.71 -13.78 -6.28
N ASP A 80 3.11 -13.76 -7.46
CA ASP A 80 3.00 -12.55 -8.32
C ASP A 80 2.37 -11.36 -7.59
N THR A 81 1.59 -11.62 -6.53
CA THR A 81 0.98 -10.60 -5.67
C THR A 81 1.98 -9.88 -4.77
N HIS A 82 3.16 -10.45 -4.51
CA HIS A 82 4.18 -9.93 -3.58
C HIS A 82 5.21 -8.99 -4.24
N VAL A 83 5.12 -8.76 -5.56
CA VAL A 83 6.03 -7.85 -6.27
C VAL A 83 5.90 -6.42 -5.74
N VAL A 84 6.90 -5.98 -4.97
CA VAL A 84 7.03 -4.58 -4.52
C VAL A 84 7.31 -3.70 -5.73
N LYS A 85 6.32 -2.90 -6.11
CA LYS A 85 6.51 -1.79 -7.04
C LYS A 85 7.03 -0.60 -6.24
N LEU A 86 8.35 -0.47 -6.17
CA LEU A 86 8.95 0.80 -5.74
C LEU A 86 8.38 1.94 -6.59
N PRO A 87 7.95 3.05 -5.97
CA PRO A 87 7.71 4.30 -6.69
C PRO A 87 8.99 4.71 -7.40
N ARG A 88 9.04 4.47 -8.71
CA ARG A 88 10.12 4.99 -9.55
C ARG A 88 9.81 6.46 -9.74
N GLU A 89 10.69 7.32 -9.23
CA GLU A 89 10.68 8.76 -9.52
C GLU A 89 10.38 8.95 -11.02
N PRO A 90 9.36 9.76 -11.38
CA PRO A 90 8.95 9.89 -12.75
C PRO A 90 10.13 10.49 -13.51
N LYS A 91 10.76 9.68 -14.38
CA LYS A 91 11.92 10.09 -15.18
C LYS A 91 11.58 11.42 -15.85
N LYS A 92 12.15 12.52 -15.34
CA LYS A 92 12.02 13.86 -15.91
C LYS A 92 12.28 13.69 -17.41
N PRO A 93 11.33 13.99 -18.31
CA PRO A 93 11.52 13.71 -19.72
C PRO A 93 12.74 14.50 -20.18
N ILE A 94 13.81 13.79 -20.55
CA ILE A 94 15.05 14.42 -21.00
C ILE A 94 14.66 15.37 -22.15
N PRO A 95 14.90 16.68 -22.04
CA PRO A 95 14.49 17.62 -23.07
C PRO A 95 15.14 17.19 -24.38
N SER A 96 14.30 16.86 -25.37
CA SER A 96 14.75 16.32 -26.65
C SER A 96 15.30 17.44 -27.54
N LEU A 97 16.45 17.99 -27.14
CA LEU A 97 17.11 19.14 -27.76
C LEU A 97 17.52 18.93 -29.24
N LEU A 98 17.37 17.70 -29.76
CA LEU A 98 17.80 17.30 -31.11
C LEU A 98 16.68 16.61 -31.93
N SER A 99 15.42 16.68 -31.51
CA SER A 99 14.29 16.33 -32.39
C SER A 99 13.76 17.60 -33.07
N PRO A 100 13.89 17.76 -34.41
CA PRO A 100 13.23 18.86 -35.12
C PRO A 100 11.71 18.82 -34.89
N PRO A 101 11.02 19.97 -34.93
CA PRO A 101 9.57 20.03 -34.72
C PRO A 101 8.83 19.21 -35.78
N ARG A 102 8.47 17.98 -35.42
CA ARG A 102 7.76 17.07 -36.30
C ARG A 102 6.30 17.52 -36.35
N ASN A 103 5.96 18.30 -37.38
CA ASN A 103 4.58 18.74 -37.62
C ASN A 103 3.66 17.52 -37.73
N GLU A 104 2.95 17.21 -36.65
CA GLU A 104 1.87 16.23 -36.66
C GLU A 104 0.69 16.80 -37.45
N TYR A 105 0.72 16.57 -38.76
CA TYR A 105 -0.45 16.70 -39.60
C TYR A 105 -1.49 15.70 -39.11
N HIS A 106 -2.38 16.14 -38.22
CA HIS A 106 -3.51 15.37 -37.73
C HIS A 106 -4.47 15.03 -38.88
N LEU A 107 -4.15 13.96 -39.61
CA LEU A 107 -5.05 13.31 -40.56
C LEU A 107 -6.21 12.71 -39.77
N ARG A 108 -7.24 13.52 -39.52
CA ARG A 108 -8.51 13.11 -38.94
C ARG A 108 -9.22 12.16 -39.90
N THR A 109 -8.88 10.88 -39.83
CA THR A 109 -9.69 9.81 -40.42
C THR A 109 -11.09 9.87 -39.79
N PRO A 110 -12.18 10.00 -40.57
CA PRO A 110 -13.52 10.09 -40.01
C PRO A 110 -13.90 8.80 -39.26
N THR A 111 -14.23 8.93 -37.98
CA THR A 111 -14.69 7.80 -37.16
C THR A 111 -15.96 7.22 -37.76
N LYS A 112 -15.94 5.93 -38.16
CA LYS A 112 -17.15 5.25 -38.65
C LYS A 112 -18.22 5.22 -37.56
N GLN A 113 -19.35 5.85 -37.82
CA GLN A 113 -20.47 5.97 -36.89
C GLN A 113 -21.28 4.66 -36.84
N THR A 114 -20.95 3.76 -35.92
CA THR A 114 -21.62 2.47 -35.74
C THR A 114 -22.74 2.54 -34.70
N LEU A 115 -23.87 3.16 -35.06
CA LEU A 115 -25.10 3.15 -34.27
C LEU A 115 -26.34 2.91 -35.15
N PRO A 116 -27.00 1.75 -35.09
CA PRO A 116 -28.36 1.62 -35.60
C PRO A 116 -29.33 2.38 -34.68
N SER A 117 -30.25 3.14 -35.26
CA SER A 117 -31.30 3.84 -34.50
C SER A 117 -32.53 2.94 -34.31
N THR A 118 -33.01 2.80 -33.07
CA THR A 118 -34.35 2.25 -32.76
C THR A 118 -35.02 3.09 -31.69
N SER A 119 -36.22 3.58 -31.98
CA SER A 119 -37.00 4.47 -31.10
C SER A 119 -38.27 3.79 -30.58
N SER A 120 -38.47 3.80 -29.27
CA SER A 120 -39.79 3.58 -28.66
C SER A 120 -39.88 4.15 -27.24
N THR A 121 -40.86 5.00 -27.03
CA THR A 121 -41.24 5.71 -25.78
C THR A 121 -42.42 5.00 -25.08
N PRO A 122 -43.08 5.56 -24.05
CA PRO A 122 -42.61 6.09 -22.75
C PRO A 122 -43.42 5.53 -21.55
N ASN A 123 -43.12 5.94 -20.30
CA ASN A 123 -44.18 6.42 -19.39
C ASN A 123 -43.69 7.33 -18.24
N LYS A 124 -44.63 7.90 -17.45
CA LYS A 124 -44.42 9.11 -16.61
C LYS A 124 -44.76 8.95 -15.11
N SER A 125 -43.94 9.56 -14.25
CA SER A 125 -44.32 10.27 -13.00
C SER A 125 -43.10 11.04 -12.49
N SER A 126 -43.04 12.39 -12.53
CA SER A 126 -43.60 13.34 -11.53
C SER A 126 -43.11 13.03 -10.11
N THR A 127 -42.36 13.91 -9.42
CA THR A 127 -42.72 15.32 -9.08
C THR A 127 -41.61 16.39 -9.19
N ARG A 128 -41.98 17.67 -8.99
CA ARG A 128 -41.13 18.89 -8.90
C ARG A 128 -40.35 18.95 -7.55
N ILE A 129 -39.38 19.83 -7.24
CA ILE A 129 -39.11 21.28 -7.48
C ILE A 129 -37.57 21.48 -7.56
N ARG A 130 -36.89 22.41 -8.27
CA ARG A 130 -37.13 23.73 -8.95
C ARG A 130 -36.80 25.03 -8.17
N SER A 131 -35.51 25.38 -8.13
CA SER A 131 -34.94 26.75 -8.09
C SER A 131 -33.52 26.69 -8.69
N ASP A 132 -33.19 27.34 -9.81
CA ASP A 132 -32.90 28.78 -9.99
C ASP A 132 -31.71 29.25 -9.11
N SER A 133 -30.65 29.89 -9.63
CA SER A 133 -30.57 30.84 -10.75
C SER A 133 -29.11 31.09 -11.27
N VAL A 134 -28.96 31.95 -12.31
CA VAL A 134 -27.73 32.64 -12.86
C VAL A 134 -26.38 31.88 -12.85
N HIS A 135 -25.74 31.50 -13.96
CA HIS A 135 -25.33 32.24 -15.18
C HIS A 135 -24.29 33.38 -14.95
N SER A 136 -23.01 33.13 -15.27
CA SER A 136 -22.02 34.16 -15.69
C SER A 136 -20.77 33.53 -16.35
N PRO A 137 -20.04 34.21 -17.27
CA PRO A 137 -19.07 33.56 -18.14
C PRO A 137 -17.59 33.95 -17.93
N ALA A 138 -16.73 33.02 -18.36
CA ALA A 138 -15.33 33.15 -18.79
C ALA A 138 -14.51 34.44 -18.50
N LYS A 139 -13.37 34.26 -17.81
CA LYS A 139 -12.16 35.08 -18.03
C LYS A 139 -10.95 34.20 -18.36
N ARG A 140 -10.40 34.38 -19.57
CA ARG A 140 -9.07 33.85 -19.94
C ARG A 140 -8.01 34.57 -19.11
N PHE A 141 -7.24 33.82 -18.32
CA PHE A 141 -5.94 34.31 -17.86
C PHE A 141 -4.92 34.14 -19.00
N LYS A 142 -4.15 35.20 -19.27
CA LYS A 142 -2.94 35.11 -20.10
C LYS A 142 -1.79 34.63 -19.19
N PRO A 143 -1.01 33.60 -19.56
CA PRO A 143 0.23 33.30 -18.85
C PRO A 143 1.23 34.42 -19.14
N THR A 144 1.68 35.13 -18.09
CA THR A 144 2.81 36.06 -18.19
C THR A 144 4.08 35.24 -18.39
N LYS A 145 4.83 35.51 -19.47
CA LYS A 145 6.14 34.90 -19.71
C LYS A 145 7.13 35.46 -18.71
N LEU A 146 7.39 34.71 -17.64
CA LEU A 146 8.40 35.06 -16.64
C LEU A 146 9.71 34.39 -17.07
N GLU A 147 10.61 35.18 -17.66
CA GLU A 147 11.97 34.76 -17.96
C GLU A 147 12.77 34.84 -16.66
N PHE A 148 13.06 33.67 -16.09
CA PHE A 148 13.77 33.55 -14.83
C PHE A 148 15.14 32.92 -15.11
N ASP A 149 16.10 33.77 -15.46
CA ASP A 149 17.50 33.37 -15.55
C ASP A 149 17.99 33.06 -14.13
N SER A 150 18.51 31.84 -13.95
CA SER A 150 19.10 31.40 -12.69
C SER A 150 20.02 30.21 -12.95
N GLU A 151 21.24 30.55 -13.37
CA GLU A 151 22.42 29.70 -13.20
C GLU A 151 22.66 29.48 -11.69
N SER A 152 21.95 28.51 -11.13
CA SER A 152 22.24 27.95 -9.82
C SER A 152 22.84 26.57 -10.03
N GLU A 153 24.12 26.42 -9.69
CA GLU A 153 24.78 25.13 -9.61
C GLU A 153 24.15 24.34 -8.47
N SER A 154 23.07 23.63 -8.82
CA SER A 154 22.42 22.67 -7.92
C SER A 154 23.39 21.53 -7.67
N ILE A 155 24.12 21.62 -6.56
CA ILE A 155 24.74 20.47 -5.89
C ILE A 155 23.57 19.54 -5.54
N GLU A 156 23.22 18.63 -6.46
CA GLU A 156 22.23 17.60 -6.18
C GLU A 156 22.79 16.75 -5.02
N PRO A 157 22.12 16.70 -3.85
CA PRO A 157 22.56 15.82 -2.79
C PRO A 157 22.47 14.39 -3.32
N GLU A 158 23.54 13.62 -3.20
CA GLU A 158 23.61 12.23 -3.68
C GLU A 158 22.50 11.42 -3.01
N CYS A 159 21.39 11.27 -3.72
CA CYS A 159 20.20 10.64 -3.20
C CYS A 159 20.42 9.13 -3.22
N GLU A 160 20.98 8.60 -2.12
CA GLU A 160 21.22 7.18 -1.89
C GLU A 160 20.00 6.38 -2.37
N SER A 161 20.20 5.61 -3.45
CA SER A 161 19.08 5.07 -4.21
C SER A 161 18.26 4.14 -3.32
N LEU A 162 17.03 4.57 -2.97
CA LEU A 162 16.17 3.97 -1.96
C LEU A 162 15.97 2.46 -2.20
N THR A 163 16.83 1.67 -1.58
CA THR A 163 16.91 0.22 -1.78
C THR A 163 15.99 -0.46 -0.78
N VAL A 164 15.07 -1.29 -1.28
CA VAL A 164 14.22 -2.12 -0.41
C VAL A 164 15.11 -3.13 0.29
N LYS A 165 15.11 -3.06 1.62
CA LYS A 165 15.66 -4.07 2.50
C LYS A 165 14.54 -5.01 2.91
N PHE A 166 14.91 -6.24 3.22
CA PHE A 166 13.98 -7.31 3.55
C PHE A 166 14.40 -7.95 4.87
N MET A 167 13.46 -8.09 5.81
CA MET A 167 13.67 -8.74 7.10
C MET A 167 12.76 -9.95 7.29
N LEU A 168 13.21 -10.90 8.11
CA LEU A 168 12.53 -12.15 8.39
C LEU A 168 12.63 -12.49 9.87
N CYS A 169 11.48 -12.70 10.52
CA CYS A 169 11.39 -13.24 11.87
C CYS A 169 10.64 -14.58 11.85
N GLU A 170 11.02 -15.47 12.75
CA GLU A 170 10.27 -16.70 13.04
C GLU A 170 9.75 -16.67 14.47
N GLY A 171 8.64 -17.37 14.71
CA GLY A 171 7.96 -17.34 15.99
C GLY A 171 6.48 -17.67 15.86
N SER A 172 5.64 -16.85 16.48
CA SER A 172 4.21 -17.15 16.61
C SER A 172 3.35 -15.92 16.93
N VAL A 173 2.07 -16.00 16.57
CA VAL A 173 1.05 -15.00 16.90
C VAL A 173 0.02 -15.62 17.85
N GLU A 174 -0.31 -14.91 18.93
CA GLU A 174 -1.32 -15.33 19.91
C GLU A 174 -2.63 -14.55 19.73
N PHE A 175 -3.65 -15.28 19.28
CA PHE A 175 -5.00 -14.80 19.09
C PHE A 175 -5.76 -14.84 20.41
N HIS A 176 -6.36 -13.70 20.77
CA HIS A 176 -7.18 -13.53 21.96
C HIS A 176 -8.65 -13.40 21.54
N ARG A 177 -9.55 -14.21 22.11
CA ARG A 177 -11.01 -14.05 21.89
C ARG A 177 -11.76 -14.16 23.23
N PRO A 178 -12.64 -13.19 23.56
CA PRO A 178 -13.58 -13.31 24.67
C PRO A 178 -14.39 -14.60 24.55
N SER A 179 -14.46 -15.39 25.62
CA SER A 179 -15.18 -16.65 25.58
C SER A 179 -16.68 -16.43 25.84
N ILE A 180 -17.51 -16.99 24.95
CA ILE A 180 -18.97 -16.98 25.07
C ILE A 180 -19.45 -17.87 26.25
N LYS A 181 -18.60 -18.79 26.74
CA LYS A 181 -18.92 -19.69 27.85
C LYS A 181 -18.71 -18.97 29.18
N LYS A 182 -19.81 -18.76 29.94
CA LYS A 182 -19.85 -18.06 31.24
C LYS A 182 -18.83 -18.49 32.31
N LEU A 183 -18.15 -19.63 32.16
CA LEU A 183 -17.17 -20.17 33.12
C LEU A 183 -15.69 -20.00 32.68
N GLN A 184 -15.44 -19.52 31.46
CA GLN A 184 -14.10 -19.25 30.94
C GLN A 184 -14.09 -17.82 30.40
N THR A 185 -13.17 -16.99 30.88
CA THR A 185 -13.11 -15.56 30.50
C THR A 185 -12.62 -15.36 29.07
N GLU A 186 -11.59 -16.10 28.67
CA GLU A 186 -10.91 -15.92 27.40
C GLU A 186 -10.45 -17.25 26.82
N THR A 187 -10.43 -17.37 25.49
CA THR A 187 -9.70 -18.44 24.79
C THR A 187 -8.52 -17.82 24.04
N LYS A 188 -7.33 -18.41 24.24
CA LYS A 188 -6.09 -18.01 23.58
C LYS A 188 -5.66 -19.12 22.61
N TRP A 189 -5.20 -18.76 21.41
CA TRP A 189 -4.61 -19.70 20.46
C TRP A 189 -3.29 -19.16 19.92
N LYS A 190 -2.20 -19.91 20.14
CA LYS A 190 -0.86 -19.55 19.65
C LYS A 190 -0.57 -20.27 18.34
N ARG A 191 -0.39 -19.53 17.25
CA ARG A 191 -0.14 -20.05 15.89
C ARG A 191 1.32 -19.80 15.49
N PRO A 192 2.14 -20.85 15.25
CA PRO A 192 3.47 -20.70 14.68
C PRO A 192 3.42 -20.08 13.28
N CYS A 193 4.23 -19.05 13.05
CA CYS A 193 4.25 -18.30 11.81
C CYS A 193 5.59 -17.60 11.57
N LYS A 194 5.82 -17.27 10.30
CA LYS A 194 6.99 -16.56 9.79
C LYS A 194 6.54 -15.17 9.34
N LEU A 195 7.15 -14.13 9.90
CA LEU A 195 6.90 -12.74 9.53
C LEU A 195 7.99 -12.30 8.56
N SER A 196 7.59 -11.79 7.40
CA SER A 196 8.50 -11.33 6.35
C SER A 196 8.10 -9.92 5.94
N ILE A 197 9.01 -8.93 6.05
CA ILE A 197 8.69 -7.52 5.77
C ILE A 197 9.71 -6.92 4.78
N GLY A 198 9.21 -6.24 3.76
CA GLY A 198 9.99 -5.40 2.85
C GLY A 198 9.80 -3.93 3.17
N TYR A 199 10.90 -3.21 3.41
CA TYR A 199 10.92 -1.84 3.88
C TYR A 199 12.04 -1.01 3.23
N THR A 200 11.95 0.31 3.25
CA THR A 200 13.05 1.23 2.93
C THR A 200 13.36 2.10 4.13
N LEU A 201 14.64 2.32 4.40
CA LEU A 201 15.14 3.29 5.37
C LEU A 201 15.49 4.58 4.61
N ARG A 202 14.93 5.74 5.01
CA ARG A 202 15.26 7.05 4.43
C ARG A 202 16.19 7.87 5.32
N ASN A 203 15.99 7.79 6.63
CA ASN A 203 16.82 8.37 7.68
C ASN A 203 16.92 7.33 8.82
N LYS A 204 17.80 7.53 9.80
CA LYS A 204 18.10 6.57 10.89
C LYS A 204 16.92 5.98 11.67
N GLN A 205 15.71 6.58 11.60
CA GLN A 205 14.47 6.06 12.20
C GLN A 205 13.24 6.28 11.27
N ASP A 206 13.46 6.60 10.00
CA ASP A 206 12.41 6.95 9.03
C ASP A 206 12.20 5.77 8.07
N TYR A 207 11.26 4.90 8.44
CA TYR A 207 10.95 3.65 7.76
C TYR A 207 9.72 3.79 6.87
N THR A 208 9.76 3.25 5.66
CA THR A 208 8.56 3.05 4.82
C THR A 208 8.37 1.58 4.51
N ILE A 209 7.20 1.04 4.81
CA ILE A 209 6.85 -0.37 4.66
C ILE A 209 6.13 -0.58 3.32
N HIS A 210 6.59 -1.56 2.54
CA HIS A 210 6.10 -1.86 1.19
C HIS A 210 5.42 -3.23 1.09
N LEU A 211 5.88 -4.19 1.90
CA LEU A 211 5.37 -5.56 1.92
C LEU A 211 5.37 -6.10 3.34
N ILE A 212 4.28 -6.75 3.76
CA ILE A 212 4.16 -7.48 5.02
C ILE A 212 3.56 -8.86 4.69
N ILE A 213 4.18 -9.94 5.16
CA ILE A 213 3.69 -11.32 4.98
C ILE A 213 3.71 -12.04 6.33
N TYR A 214 2.55 -12.54 6.75
CA TYR A 214 2.40 -13.49 7.86
C TYR A 214 2.15 -14.88 7.27
N GLU A 215 3.22 -15.66 7.08
CA GLU A 215 3.15 -17.01 6.54
C GLU A 215 2.93 -18.04 7.67
N GLY A 216 1.90 -18.87 7.54
CA GLY A 216 1.60 -19.92 8.51
C GLY A 216 2.32 -21.23 8.19
N ASN A 217 3.10 -21.76 9.12
CA ASN A 217 3.93 -22.95 8.89
C ASN A 217 3.10 -24.24 8.66
N VAL A 218 1.82 -24.23 9.03
CA VAL A 218 0.87 -25.30 8.72
C VAL A 218 0.19 -25.11 7.36
N LYS A 219 0.39 -26.07 6.45
CA LYS A 219 -0.40 -26.23 5.21
C LYS A 219 -1.86 -26.61 5.53
N CYS A 220 -2.66 -25.62 5.94
CA CYS A 220 -4.09 -25.80 6.21
C CYS A 220 -4.83 -26.29 4.96
N ARG A 221 -5.22 -27.57 4.96
CA ARG A 221 -6.03 -28.19 3.88
C ARG A 221 -7.43 -27.58 3.71
N ARG A 222 -7.87 -26.73 4.65
CA ARG A 222 -9.15 -26.01 4.64
C ARG A 222 -8.91 -24.57 5.09
N ASN A 223 -9.44 -23.61 4.34
CA ASN A 223 -9.38 -22.19 4.71
C ASN A 223 -10.48 -21.86 5.74
N LEU A 224 -10.09 -21.64 6.99
CA LEU A 224 -11.00 -21.32 8.10
C LEU A 224 -11.31 -19.82 8.26
N LEU A 225 -10.68 -18.91 7.48
CA LEU A 225 -10.88 -17.46 7.66
C LEU A 225 -12.34 -17.02 7.46
N LYS A 226 -13.10 -17.74 6.61
CA LYS A 226 -14.54 -17.52 6.43
C LYS A 226 -15.31 -17.75 7.71
N ASP A 227 -14.99 -18.82 8.42
CA ASP A 227 -15.64 -19.24 9.66
C ASP A 227 -15.39 -18.21 10.79
N PHE A 228 -14.23 -17.52 10.76
CA PHE A 228 -13.92 -16.40 11.68
C PHE A 228 -14.52 -15.05 11.26
N SER A 229 -14.85 -14.85 9.97
CA SER A 229 -15.37 -13.58 9.45
C SER A 229 -16.89 -13.43 9.65
N ALA A 230 -17.62 -14.54 9.62
CA ALA A 230 -19.09 -14.55 9.62
C ALA A 230 -19.74 -14.21 10.98
N GLU A 231 -18.98 -14.18 12.07
CA GLU A 231 -19.49 -13.96 13.43
C GLU A 231 -19.39 -12.50 13.91
N ALA A 232 -19.09 -11.55 13.00
CA ALA A 232 -18.91 -10.13 13.31
C ALA A 232 -20.07 -9.22 12.85
N GLU A 233 -21.14 -9.78 12.28
CA GLU A 233 -22.29 -9.05 11.71
C GLU A 233 -23.63 -9.33 12.46
N ASN A 234 -23.58 -9.82 13.72
CA ASN A 234 -24.73 -9.98 14.63
C ASN A 234 -24.45 -9.31 15.98
#